data_AF-A0A0N4UIY1-F1
#
_entry.id   AF-A0A0N4UIY1-F1
#
_cell.length_a   1.000
_cell.length_b   1.000
_cell.length_c   1.000
_cell.angle_alpha   90.00
_cell.angle_beta   90.00
_cell.angle_gamma   90.00
#
_symmetry.space_group_name_H-M   'P 1'
#
loop_
_entity.id
_entity.type
_entity.pdbx_description
1 polymer ?
#
loop_
_entity_poly.entity_id
_entity_poly.type
_entity_poly.pdbx_seq_one_letter_code
_entity_poly.pdbx_strand_id
1 'polypeptide(L)'
;MGLFRHGNLYAISPRTFHANTANTSSRVQRTVPLDRFRAITLACEYILFTYFISLGNALGLDCIFITCTTELSELGNADAVSKITDPFTTESLEDRVLIDLLLSILYQKRRFHRALVNFIFASIAPNFRSEHINQLIEIINSNGKEVVEPAEYDSESGDEMSYDHNESIARDIDNNETMESGSRNSNIVFEVGDKDNVSSDLSDETMFRMDKKLSTAFRQSFKLVGNMNFIFENSLQFRLKCMDLLLILISHKECGFLAVDLLIPLVKTARESLRKKGNEIILKKSMNLLGLIMKFKKHILYEGKALDLIDKLVEATSQLVNPIIRNFVANLMSFLFSSCYDFSTNSLSEKMRSKVNDLFSKYMKQTNNEILNEIATAPFVKYPRALLSSLKMIIEFAFNENIRIHRRTEAISCAIAFMRKDLLKEAEEQVENYCSSLAKRLGHIVQEYLSKFDMNDGKPRFFAYVIRLITAFASMSDLQSREKLAHYLVNDLNRLCESKALVQSREKIKRFNSASHAVCGRTIMAAGLDPQTSSRYQRDP
;
A
#
# COMPACT_ATOMS: atom_id res chain seq x y z
N MET A 1 9.83 53.08 48.83
CA MET A 1 8.43 53.53 48.74
C MET A 1 8.41 54.84 47.96
N GLY A 2 7.93 54.80 46.72
CA GLY A 2 7.72 55.96 45.85
C GLY A 2 6.64 55.57 44.85
N LEU A 3 5.42 55.98 45.16
CA LEU A 3 4.16 55.71 44.45
C LEU A 3 3.99 56.66 43.24
N PHE A 4 3.43 56.11 42.15
CA PHE A 4 2.43 56.66 41.20
C PHE A 4 2.74 58.04 40.52
N ARG A 5 2.43 58.34 39.25
CA ARG A 5 1.25 58.04 38.44
C ARG A 5 1.43 58.58 36.99
N HIS A 6 0.89 57.81 36.04
CA HIS A 6 0.28 58.14 34.73
C HIS A 6 0.89 59.18 33.76
N GLY A 7 1.28 58.70 32.57
CA GLY A 7 1.36 59.46 31.33
C GLY A 7 0.43 58.86 30.26
N ASN A 8 -0.39 59.71 29.65
CA ASN A 8 -1.50 59.40 28.74
C ASN A 8 -1.08 58.85 27.36
N LEU A 9 -1.78 57.82 26.89
CA LEU A 9 -1.87 57.40 25.49
C LEU A 9 -3.02 58.18 24.81
N TYR A 10 -2.68 58.98 23.80
CA TYR A 10 -3.67 59.59 22.89
C TYR A 10 -3.79 58.76 21.60
N ALA A 11 -5.04 58.45 21.27
CA ALA A 11 -5.48 57.73 20.09
C ALA A 11 -5.27 58.53 18.79
N ILE A 12 -4.85 57.84 17.73
CA ILE A 12 -4.90 58.34 16.34
C ILE A 12 -5.88 57.45 15.56
N SER A 13 -6.92 58.09 15.03
CA SER A 13 -8.03 57.50 14.29
C SER A 13 -7.63 57.03 12.87
N PRO A 14 -8.19 55.92 12.33
CA PRO A 14 -7.82 55.37 11.02
C PRO A 14 -8.53 56.12 9.89
N ARG A 15 -7.74 56.59 8.92
CA ARG A 15 -8.24 57.19 7.67
C ARG A 15 -8.87 56.12 6.77
N THR A 16 -10.10 56.40 6.38
CA THR A 16 -10.90 55.79 5.32
C THR A 16 -10.15 55.76 3.97
N PHE A 17 -9.93 54.57 3.43
CA PHE A 17 -9.49 54.37 2.05
C PHE A 17 -10.70 54.10 1.16
N HIS A 18 -10.93 54.99 0.20
CA HIS A 18 -12.01 54.93 -0.78
C HIS A 18 -11.81 53.77 -1.75
N ALA A 19 -12.82 52.91 -1.85
CA ALA A 19 -13.00 51.96 -2.93
C ALA A 19 -13.40 52.72 -4.22
N ASN A 20 -12.73 52.42 -5.34
CA ASN A 20 -13.20 52.81 -6.65
C ASN A 20 -12.86 51.74 -7.69
N THR A 21 -13.84 51.51 -8.58
CA THR A 21 -13.86 50.69 -9.82
C THR A 21 -13.89 49.18 -9.60
N ALA A 22 -15.01 48.45 -9.71
CA ALA A 22 -16.03 48.32 -10.77
C ALA A 22 -15.53 47.60 -12.03
N ASN A 23 -16.23 46.48 -12.33
CA ASN A 23 -16.26 45.67 -13.56
C ASN A 23 -15.16 44.61 -13.76
N THR A 24 -15.44 43.35 -13.37
CA THR A 24 -15.75 42.27 -14.34
C THR A 24 -16.17 40.97 -13.66
N SER A 25 -17.36 40.49 -14.06
CA SER A 25 -17.78 39.09 -14.27
C SER A 25 -17.54 38.02 -13.18
N SER A 26 -18.65 37.46 -12.74
CA SER A 26 -18.82 36.33 -11.83
C SER A 26 -18.14 35.04 -12.31
N ARG A 27 -17.09 34.61 -11.61
CA ARG A 27 -16.78 33.18 -11.43
C ARG A 27 -16.14 32.99 -10.06
N VAL A 28 -16.77 32.17 -9.24
CA VAL A 28 -16.45 31.91 -7.83
C VAL A 28 -15.02 31.42 -7.68
N GLN A 29 -14.06 32.33 -7.53
CA GLN A 29 -12.74 32.05 -7.01
C GLN A 29 -12.84 32.12 -5.48
N ARG A 30 -12.65 30.98 -4.81
CA ARG A 30 -12.48 30.93 -3.36
C ARG A 30 -11.10 31.49 -3.01
N THR A 31 -10.90 32.79 -3.17
CA THR A 31 -9.77 33.50 -2.56
C THR A 31 -10.11 33.69 -1.08
N VAL A 32 -9.51 32.89 -0.21
CA VAL A 32 -9.51 33.24 1.22
C VAL A 32 -8.72 34.55 1.34
N PRO A 33 -9.30 35.64 1.90
CA PRO A 33 -8.62 36.92 1.98
C PRO A 33 -7.32 36.78 2.78
N LEU A 34 -6.23 37.37 2.27
CA LEU A 34 -4.89 37.39 2.86
C LEU A 34 -4.91 37.83 4.35
N ASP A 35 -5.87 38.68 4.71
CA ASP A 35 -6.08 39.15 6.09
C ASP A 35 -6.59 38.06 7.03
N ARG A 36 -7.42 37.12 6.54
CA ARG A 36 -7.80 35.93 7.31
C ARG A 36 -6.60 35.00 7.50
N PHE A 37 -5.75 34.84 6.49
CA PHE A 37 -4.54 34.01 6.60
C PHE A 37 -3.56 34.55 7.64
N ARG A 38 -3.32 35.87 7.65
CA ARG A 38 -2.50 36.54 8.68
C ARG A 38 -3.11 36.45 10.07
N ALA A 39 -4.41 36.74 10.21
CA ALA A 39 -5.10 36.63 11.49
C ALA A 39 -5.07 35.20 12.05
N ILE A 40 -5.15 34.20 11.18
CA ILE A 40 -5.11 32.78 11.57
C ILE A 40 -3.68 32.32 11.88
N THR A 41 -2.66 32.79 11.15
CA THR A 41 -1.25 32.52 11.49
C THR A 41 -0.91 33.11 12.86
N LEU A 42 -1.34 34.36 13.11
CA LEU A 42 -1.22 34.99 14.44
C LEU A 42 -2.00 34.23 15.51
N ALA A 43 -3.19 33.70 15.19
CA ALA A 43 -3.95 32.87 16.13
C ALA A 43 -3.22 31.56 16.45
N CYS A 44 -2.58 30.91 15.47
CA CYS A 44 -1.77 29.73 15.73
C CYS A 44 -0.49 30.04 16.49
N GLU A 45 0.20 31.14 16.19
CA GLU A 45 1.35 31.63 16.95
C GLU A 45 0.95 32.00 18.40
N TYR A 46 -0.27 32.51 18.61
CA TYR A 46 -0.79 32.83 19.93
C TYR A 46 -1.30 31.60 20.70
N ILE A 47 -1.96 30.63 20.04
CA ILE A 47 -2.28 29.32 20.62
C ILE A 47 -0.98 28.66 21.07
N LEU A 48 0.07 28.76 20.26
CA LEU A 48 1.40 28.30 20.64
C LEU A 48 1.95 29.09 21.82
N PHE A 49 1.80 30.41 21.87
CA PHE A 49 2.19 31.21 23.03
C PHE A 49 1.49 30.76 24.32
N THR A 50 0.17 30.53 24.29
CA THR A 50 -0.58 30.09 25.49
C THR A 50 -0.27 28.64 25.88
N TYR A 51 -0.15 27.73 24.90
CA TYR A 51 0.19 26.32 25.17
C TYR A 51 1.67 26.17 25.60
N PHE A 52 2.60 26.93 25.02
CA PHE A 52 4.00 26.96 25.45
C PHE A 52 4.20 27.69 26.78
N ILE A 53 3.39 28.71 27.13
CA ILE A 53 3.39 29.26 28.49
C ILE A 53 2.92 28.19 29.49
N SER A 54 1.82 27.50 29.20
CA SER A 54 1.30 26.44 30.06
C SER A 54 2.30 25.29 30.22
N LEU A 55 2.91 24.82 29.13
CA LEU A 55 3.86 23.71 29.12
C LEU A 55 5.25 24.13 29.63
N GLY A 56 5.69 25.35 29.34
CA GLY A 56 6.95 25.92 29.82
C GLY A 56 6.94 26.13 31.34
N ASN A 57 5.81 26.60 31.88
CA ASN A 57 5.59 26.64 33.33
C ASN A 57 5.52 25.24 33.95
N ALA A 58 4.97 24.25 33.23
CA ALA A 58 4.91 22.87 33.70
C ALA A 58 6.27 22.15 33.68
N LEU A 59 7.21 22.58 32.82
CA LEU A 59 8.51 21.92 32.60
C LEU A 59 9.73 22.73 33.07
N GLY A 60 9.56 23.93 33.63
CA GLY A 60 10.64 24.72 34.23
C GLY A 60 11.73 25.15 33.24
N LEU A 61 11.39 25.38 31.97
CA LEU A 61 12.32 25.73 30.90
C LEU A 61 12.37 27.25 30.68
N ASP A 62 13.11 27.98 31.54
CA ASP A 62 13.23 29.45 31.45
C ASP A 62 14.05 29.94 30.24
N CYS A 63 14.90 29.10 29.63
CA CYS A 63 15.92 29.59 28.69
C CYS A 63 15.48 29.71 27.22
N ILE A 64 14.36 29.11 26.79
CA ILE A 64 13.90 29.26 25.38
C ILE A 64 12.97 30.48 25.21
N PHE A 65 12.61 31.15 26.30
CA PHE A 65 11.62 32.23 26.33
C PHE A 65 12.08 33.55 25.70
N ILE A 66 13.37 33.88 25.75
CA ILE A 66 13.83 35.26 25.50
C ILE A 66 13.79 35.66 24.01
N THR A 67 13.92 34.72 23.08
CA THR A 67 14.00 35.07 21.65
C THR A 67 12.62 35.25 21.00
N CYS A 68 11.56 34.65 21.56
CA CYS A 68 10.20 34.77 21.00
C CYS A 68 9.41 35.97 21.57
N THR A 69 9.79 36.51 22.73
CA THR A 69 9.01 37.58 23.40
C THR A 69 9.17 38.96 22.77
N THR A 70 10.30 39.26 22.16
CA THR A 70 10.58 40.60 21.60
C THR A 70 9.80 40.94 20.34
N GLU A 71 9.35 39.95 19.56
CA GLU A 71 8.56 40.21 18.34
C GLU A 71 7.04 40.19 18.60
N LEU A 72 6.58 39.62 19.73
CA LEU A 72 5.15 39.42 20.00
C LEU A 72 4.51 40.49 20.90
N SER A 73 5.30 41.31 21.62
CA SER A 73 4.75 42.38 22.48
C SER A 73 4.07 43.51 21.70
N GLU A 74 4.25 43.58 20.38
CA GLU A 74 3.67 44.66 19.56
C GLU A 74 2.28 44.37 19.00
N LEU A 75 1.74 43.15 19.14
CA LEU A 75 0.50 42.74 18.46
C LEU A 75 -0.62 42.40 19.46
N GLY A 76 -1.14 43.46 20.08
CA GLY A 76 -2.25 43.39 21.02
C GLY A 76 -3.61 43.11 20.36
N ASN A 77 -4.32 42.12 20.89
CA ASN A 77 -5.78 42.16 21.07
C ASN A 77 -6.24 40.99 21.97
N ALA A 78 -6.36 41.25 23.26
CA ALA A 78 -6.71 40.26 24.28
C ALA A 78 -8.18 39.79 24.24
N ASP A 79 -9.10 40.56 23.65
CA ASP A 79 -10.55 40.26 23.71
C ASP A 79 -11.01 39.18 22.71
N ALA A 80 -10.25 38.91 21.66
CA ALA A 80 -10.54 37.81 20.74
C ALA A 80 -10.20 36.43 21.34
N VAL A 81 -9.38 36.42 22.41
CA VAL A 81 -8.75 35.24 23.00
C VAL A 81 -9.71 34.41 23.86
N SER A 82 -10.64 35.04 24.59
CA SER A 82 -11.50 34.31 25.54
C SER A 82 -12.51 33.37 24.87
N LYS A 83 -12.73 33.50 23.55
CA LYS A 83 -13.70 32.70 22.80
C LYS A 83 -13.10 31.42 22.20
N ILE A 84 -11.77 31.31 22.09
CA ILE A 84 -11.11 30.16 21.47
C ILE A 84 -10.63 29.15 22.52
N THR A 85 -10.48 29.57 23.78
CA THR A 85 -9.98 28.72 24.88
C THR A 85 -11.05 27.88 25.58
N ASP A 86 -12.29 27.84 25.12
CA ASP A 86 -13.30 26.93 25.67
C ASP A 86 -13.22 25.59 24.92
N PRO A 87 -12.69 24.49 25.50
CA PRO A 87 -12.29 23.29 24.74
C PRO A 87 -13.46 22.39 24.30
N PHE A 88 -14.70 22.85 24.41
CA PHE A 88 -15.86 22.02 24.15
C PHE A 88 -16.92 22.85 23.43
N THR A 89 -17.32 22.41 22.22
CA THR A 89 -18.66 22.54 21.59
C THR A 89 -18.83 23.04 20.13
N THR A 90 -17.80 23.14 19.26
CA THR A 90 -18.01 23.42 17.81
C THR A 90 -17.17 22.55 16.84
N GLU A 91 -17.42 21.24 16.88
CA GLU A 91 -16.46 20.13 16.61
C GLU A 91 -16.17 19.69 15.14
N SER A 92 -16.28 20.49 14.07
CA SER A 92 -15.83 19.95 12.74
C SER A 92 -15.30 20.95 11.73
N LEU A 93 -15.86 22.16 11.68
CA LEU A 93 -15.36 23.17 10.75
C LEU A 93 -13.98 23.68 11.20
N GLU A 94 -13.78 23.81 12.51
CA GLU A 94 -12.52 24.29 13.12
C GLU A 94 -11.39 23.29 12.91
N ASP A 95 -11.62 21.99 13.14
CA ASP A 95 -10.61 20.95 12.91
C ASP A 95 -10.17 20.89 11.44
N ARG A 96 -11.12 21.00 10.51
CA ARG A 96 -10.80 21.01 9.08
C ARG A 96 -9.96 22.22 8.69
N VAL A 97 -10.34 23.41 9.15
CA VAL A 97 -9.57 24.64 8.90
C VAL A 97 -8.18 24.55 9.54
N LEU A 98 -8.08 23.98 10.74
CA LEU A 98 -6.81 23.73 11.41
C LEU A 98 -5.94 22.76 10.61
N ILE A 99 -6.50 21.66 10.10
CA ILE A 99 -5.78 20.71 9.24
C ILE A 99 -5.31 21.39 7.95
N ASP A 100 -6.17 22.16 7.28
CA ASP A 100 -5.81 22.92 6.07
C ASP A 100 -4.65 23.88 6.34
N LEU A 101 -4.66 24.54 7.50
CA LEU A 101 -3.59 25.44 7.91
C LEU A 101 -2.30 24.70 8.23
N LEU A 102 -2.38 23.61 9.00
CA LEU A 102 -1.23 22.75 9.32
C LEU A 102 -0.59 22.21 8.03
N LEU A 103 -1.41 21.83 7.05
CA LEU A 103 -0.95 21.37 5.75
C LEU A 103 -0.30 22.50 4.93
N SER A 104 -0.84 23.71 4.99
CA SER A 104 -0.26 24.90 4.36
C SER A 104 1.12 25.23 4.95
N ILE A 105 1.26 25.13 6.28
CA ILE A 105 2.54 25.30 6.99
C ILE A 105 3.51 24.16 6.62
N LEU A 106 3.03 22.92 6.56
CA LEU A 106 3.82 21.73 6.24
C LEU A 106 4.33 21.72 4.78
N TYR A 107 3.60 22.37 3.87
CA TYR A 107 4.02 22.56 2.48
C TYR A 107 5.30 23.40 2.38
N GLN A 108 5.52 24.32 3.32
CA GLN A 108 6.72 25.15 3.34
C GLN A 108 8.00 24.34 3.62
N LYS A 109 9.14 24.79 3.10
CA LYS A 109 10.43 24.07 3.18
C LYS A 109 11.12 24.15 4.55
N ARG A 110 10.62 24.98 5.48
CA ARG A 110 11.30 25.25 6.75
C ARG A 110 11.21 24.04 7.71
N ARG A 111 12.35 23.66 8.31
CA ARG A 111 12.44 22.47 9.20
C ARG A 111 11.60 22.59 10.46
N PHE A 112 11.58 23.77 11.10
CA PHE A 112 10.86 24.01 12.34
C PHE A 112 9.34 23.92 12.17
N HIS A 113 8.81 24.29 11.00
CA HIS A 113 7.39 24.08 10.65
C HIS A 113 6.98 22.62 10.73
N ARG A 114 7.86 21.68 10.34
CA ARG A 114 7.55 20.25 10.42
C ARG A 114 7.45 19.75 11.86
N ALA A 115 8.39 20.13 12.72
CA ALA A 115 8.36 19.74 14.13
C ALA A 115 7.11 20.29 14.82
N LEU A 116 6.79 21.55 14.53
CA LEU A 116 5.60 22.23 15.02
C LEU A 116 4.31 21.54 14.57
N VAL A 117 4.17 21.30 13.26
CA VAL A 117 2.98 20.63 12.71
C VAL A 117 2.83 19.24 13.30
N ASN A 118 3.92 18.46 13.42
CA ASN A 118 3.88 17.13 14.01
C ASN A 118 3.42 17.16 15.49
N PHE A 119 3.89 18.14 16.26
CA PHE A 119 3.50 18.31 17.66
C PHE A 119 2.01 18.64 17.78
N ILE A 120 1.53 19.66 17.06
CA ILE A 120 0.12 20.05 17.06
C ILE A 120 -0.74 18.88 16.58
N PHE A 121 -0.35 18.25 15.46
CA PHE A 121 -1.07 17.12 14.87
C PHE A 121 -1.20 15.96 15.86
N ALA A 122 -0.16 15.65 16.64
CA ALA A 122 -0.24 14.63 17.68
C ALA A 122 -1.23 15.00 18.80
N SER A 123 -1.31 16.27 19.18
CA SER A 123 -2.26 16.76 20.19
C SER A 123 -3.72 16.73 19.73
N ILE A 124 -3.99 17.00 18.45
CA ILE A 124 -5.34 16.99 17.89
C ILE A 124 -5.77 15.63 17.32
N ALA A 125 -4.84 14.70 17.14
CA ALA A 125 -5.09 13.36 16.59
C ALA A 125 -6.28 12.60 17.24
N PRO A 126 -6.53 12.67 18.56
CA PRO A 126 -7.70 12.05 19.18
C PRO A 126 -9.04 12.49 18.60
N ASN A 127 -9.13 13.74 18.14
CA ASN A 127 -10.35 14.34 17.59
C ASN A 127 -10.53 14.04 16.10
N PHE A 128 -9.60 13.29 15.48
CA PHE A 128 -9.68 13.02 14.06
C PHE A 128 -10.89 12.16 13.72
N ARG A 129 -11.49 12.47 12.57
CA ARG A 129 -12.59 11.72 11.98
C ARG A 129 -12.15 11.15 10.63
N SER A 130 -12.99 10.30 10.05
CA SER A 130 -12.70 9.65 8.76
C SER A 130 -12.50 10.67 7.63
N GLU A 131 -13.19 11.82 7.69
CA GLU A 131 -13.10 12.90 6.70
C GLU A 131 -11.70 13.51 6.66
N HIS A 132 -11.09 13.74 7.84
CA HIS A 132 -9.74 14.30 7.98
C HIS A 132 -8.68 13.36 7.38
N ILE A 133 -8.87 12.04 7.53
CA ILE A 133 -8.00 11.03 6.95
C ILE A 133 -8.13 11.00 5.43
N ASN A 134 -9.36 11.03 4.92
CA ASN A 134 -9.61 11.03 3.49
C ASN A 134 -8.97 12.24 2.80
N GLN A 135 -9.00 13.40 3.44
CA GLN A 135 -8.29 14.59 2.97
C GLN A 135 -6.77 14.38 2.86
N LEU A 136 -6.14 13.77 3.87
CA LEU A 136 -4.70 13.46 3.82
C LEU A 136 -4.38 12.47 2.69
N ILE A 137 -5.22 11.46 2.50
CA ILE A 137 -5.06 10.45 1.44
C ILE A 137 -5.22 11.08 0.05
N GLU A 138 -6.18 11.99 -0.12
CA GLU A 138 -6.40 12.73 -1.37
C GLU A 138 -5.14 13.52 -1.76
N ILE A 139 -4.56 14.24 -0.79
CA ILE A 139 -3.31 14.99 -1.00
C ILE A 139 -2.15 14.06 -1.37
N ILE A 140 -2.01 12.93 -0.67
CA ILE A 140 -0.99 11.92 -0.96
C ILE A 140 -1.15 11.34 -2.38
N ASN A 141 -2.38 11.19 -2.87
CA ASN A 141 -2.67 10.67 -4.19
C ASN A 141 -2.72 11.73 -5.30
N SER A 142 -2.65 13.02 -4.96
CA SER A 142 -2.55 14.10 -5.95
C SER A 142 -1.27 13.99 -6.80
N ASN A 143 -1.34 14.52 -8.02
CA ASN A 143 -0.22 14.50 -8.99
C ASN A 143 0.66 15.75 -8.93
N GLY A 144 0.51 16.61 -7.92
CA GLY A 144 1.20 17.90 -7.86
C GLY A 144 0.76 18.92 -8.93
N LYS A 145 0.06 18.49 -9.98
CA LYS A 145 -0.44 19.36 -11.07
C LYS A 145 -1.60 20.26 -10.68
N GLU A 146 -2.37 19.92 -9.63
CA GLU A 146 -3.54 20.70 -9.23
C GLU A 146 -3.25 21.81 -8.22
N VAL A 147 -2.04 21.88 -7.64
CA VAL A 147 -1.79 22.81 -6.52
C VAL A 147 -1.19 24.15 -6.96
N VAL A 148 -0.70 24.30 -8.19
CA VAL A 148 -0.09 25.56 -8.62
C VAL A 148 -0.31 25.77 -10.13
N GLU A 149 -1.28 26.61 -10.52
CA GLU A 149 -1.03 27.51 -11.65
C GLU A 149 0.16 28.38 -11.22
N PRO A 150 1.23 28.46 -12.02
CA PRO A 150 2.35 29.33 -11.67
C PRO A 150 1.81 30.75 -11.63
N ALA A 151 1.56 31.25 -10.42
CA ALA A 151 1.61 32.68 -10.19
C ALA A 151 2.96 33.12 -10.77
N GLU A 152 2.93 34.10 -11.64
CA GLU A 152 4.09 34.76 -12.21
C GLU A 152 4.90 35.33 -11.04
N TYR A 153 5.75 34.48 -10.44
CA TYR A 153 6.77 34.95 -9.54
C TYR A 153 7.84 35.56 -10.45
N ASP A 154 7.71 36.88 -10.65
CA ASP A 154 8.82 37.77 -10.99
C ASP A 154 9.94 37.52 -9.98
N SER A 155 10.77 36.52 -10.26
CA SER A 155 12.00 36.28 -9.51
C SER A 155 13.08 37.16 -10.10
N GLU A 156 12.95 38.46 -9.85
CA GLU A 156 14.11 39.33 -9.69
C GLU A 156 14.78 38.99 -8.34
N SER A 157 15.48 37.87 -8.32
CA SER A 157 16.54 37.65 -7.35
C SER A 157 17.63 36.84 -8.04
N GLY A 158 18.49 37.59 -8.73
CA GLY A 158 19.82 37.12 -9.05
C GLY A 158 20.59 36.83 -7.76
N ASP A 159 21.55 35.94 -7.94
CA ASP A 159 22.76 35.78 -7.15
C ASP A 159 22.80 34.69 -6.06
N GLU A 160 23.80 33.84 -6.29
CA GLU A 160 24.47 32.88 -5.39
C GLU A 160 23.84 31.51 -5.17
N MET A 161 23.94 30.69 -6.22
CA MET A 161 23.94 29.23 -6.17
C MET A 161 25.17 28.74 -5.37
N SER A 162 25.02 28.45 -4.07
CA SER A 162 25.98 27.61 -3.35
C SER A 162 25.64 26.13 -3.58
N TYR A 163 26.64 25.38 -4.04
CA TYR A 163 26.51 23.99 -4.39
C TYR A 163 26.32 23.10 -3.15
N ASP A 164 25.32 22.24 -3.30
CA ASP A 164 24.98 21.02 -2.58
C ASP A 164 26.15 20.26 -1.95
N HIS A 165 26.00 19.97 -0.65
CA HIS A 165 26.62 18.81 -0.02
C HIS A 165 25.64 18.16 0.98
N ASN A 166 24.60 17.49 0.47
CA ASN A 166 23.96 16.40 1.18
C ASN A 166 24.02 15.11 0.34
N GLU A 167 25.13 14.42 0.56
CA GLU A 167 25.29 12.96 0.59
C GLU A 167 24.45 12.12 -0.40
N SER A 168 25.15 11.74 -1.46
CA SER A 168 25.02 10.52 -2.26
C SER A 168 24.23 9.38 -1.62
N ILE A 169 22.93 9.30 -1.89
CA ILE A 169 22.22 8.02 -1.94
C ILE A 169 21.27 8.06 -3.15
N ALA A 170 21.51 7.16 -4.10
CA ALA A 170 20.74 6.88 -5.31
C ALA A 170 21.10 7.62 -6.61
N ARG A 171 22.38 7.59 -7.01
CA ARG A 171 22.77 7.57 -8.42
C ARG A 171 23.61 6.32 -8.69
N ASP A 172 22.91 5.24 -9.06
CA ASP A 172 23.43 4.09 -9.81
C ASP A 172 22.24 3.40 -10.51
N ILE A 173 21.41 4.19 -11.20
CA ILE A 173 20.50 3.67 -12.22
C ILE A 173 21.01 4.18 -13.55
N ASP A 174 21.94 3.37 -14.04
CA ASP A 174 22.36 3.20 -15.42
C ASP A 174 21.15 3.38 -16.38
N ASN A 175 21.04 4.55 -16.99
CA ASN A 175 20.15 4.80 -18.13
C ASN A 175 20.97 5.46 -19.23
N ASN A 176 21.88 4.66 -19.74
CA ASN A 176 22.44 4.79 -21.07
C ASN A 176 21.38 4.32 -22.09
N GLU A 177 20.27 5.06 -22.20
CA GLU A 177 19.32 4.95 -23.32
C GLU A 177 19.10 6.34 -23.88
N THR A 178 20.03 6.69 -24.77
CA THR A 178 19.87 7.47 -26.00
C THR A 178 18.57 8.27 -26.16
N MET A 179 18.80 9.58 -26.27
CA MET A 179 17.93 10.58 -26.85
C MET A 179 17.19 10.10 -28.11
N GLU A 180 15.97 9.59 -27.97
CA GLU A 180 15.04 9.49 -29.09
C GLU A 180 13.59 9.49 -28.62
N SER A 181 13.13 10.62 -28.11
CA SER A 181 11.70 10.94 -28.00
C SER A 181 11.52 12.44 -28.02
N GLY A 182 11.96 13.04 -29.12
CA GLY A 182 11.43 14.31 -29.58
C GLY A 182 9.98 14.14 -30.04
N SER A 183 9.18 15.17 -29.77
CA SER A 183 7.92 15.49 -30.45
C SER A 183 6.68 14.66 -30.08
N ARG A 184 5.87 15.18 -29.13
CA ARG A 184 4.39 15.04 -29.24
C ARG A 184 3.50 16.00 -28.42
N ASN A 185 4.05 16.95 -27.66
CA ASN A 185 3.22 18.02 -27.08
C ASN A 185 3.51 19.38 -27.75
N SER A 186 3.47 19.40 -29.08
CA SER A 186 3.42 20.62 -29.89
C SER A 186 1.96 21.07 -30.03
N ASN A 187 1.39 21.64 -28.97
CA ASN A 187 0.16 22.44 -29.05
C ASN A 187 0.45 23.92 -28.72
N ILE A 188 1.68 24.37 -28.94
CA ILE A 188 1.94 25.80 -29.08
C ILE A 188 1.74 26.09 -30.57
N VAL A 189 0.50 26.49 -30.88
CA VAL A 189 0.17 27.16 -32.14
C VAL A 189 1.01 28.43 -32.15
N PHE A 190 2.13 28.42 -32.88
CA PHE A 190 2.73 29.66 -33.31
C PHE A 190 1.81 30.21 -34.40
N GLU A 191 1.05 31.26 -34.08
CA GLU A 191 0.64 32.24 -35.08
C GLU A 191 1.93 32.86 -35.63
N VAL A 192 2.53 32.18 -36.60
CA VAL A 192 3.45 32.79 -37.53
C VAL A 192 2.57 33.64 -38.43
N GLY A 193 2.77 34.95 -38.33
CA GLY A 193 1.99 35.96 -38.99
C GLY A 193 1.79 35.71 -40.48
N ASP A 194 0.66 36.23 -40.95
CA ASP A 194 0.25 36.33 -42.34
C ASP A 194 1.43 36.54 -43.29
N LYS A 195 1.51 35.61 -44.25
CA LYS A 195 1.60 35.84 -45.69
C LYS A 195 2.21 37.19 -46.09
N ASP A 196 3.42 37.14 -46.65
CA ASP A 196 3.59 37.39 -48.08
C ASP A 196 4.98 36.99 -48.57
N ASN A 197 4.97 36.23 -49.67
CA ASN A 197 6.05 35.98 -50.64
C ASN A 197 7.41 35.41 -50.18
N VAL A 198 7.46 34.08 -50.21
CA VAL A 198 8.41 33.26 -50.98
C VAL A 198 9.44 34.04 -51.83
N SER A 199 10.73 33.87 -51.52
CA SER A 199 11.72 33.27 -52.42
C SER A 199 13.16 33.54 -51.95
N SER A 200 13.84 32.45 -51.60
CA SER A 200 15.29 32.19 -51.72
C SER A 200 16.28 33.25 -51.25
N ASP A 201 17.03 32.86 -50.22
CA ASP A 201 18.28 33.44 -49.69
C ASP A 201 18.07 34.19 -48.38
N LEU A 202 17.95 33.41 -47.30
CA LEU A 202 18.00 33.92 -45.94
C LEU A 202 19.33 34.65 -45.74
N SER A 203 19.27 35.97 -45.52
CA SER A 203 20.44 36.77 -45.16
C SER A 203 21.07 36.30 -43.85
N ASP A 204 22.39 36.44 -43.70
CA ASP A 204 23.13 36.06 -42.48
C ASP A 204 22.50 36.65 -41.21
N GLU A 205 22.04 37.90 -41.27
CA GLU A 205 21.32 38.56 -40.17
C GLU A 205 20.02 37.84 -39.80
N THR A 206 19.29 37.33 -40.80
CA THR A 206 18.08 36.52 -40.56
C THR A 206 18.46 35.17 -39.94
N MET A 207 19.58 34.57 -40.36
CA MET A 207 20.10 33.33 -39.78
C MET A 207 20.51 33.50 -38.32
N PHE A 208 21.27 34.56 -37.98
CA PHE A 208 21.64 34.88 -36.60
C PHE A 208 20.42 35.18 -35.72
N ARG A 209 19.41 35.87 -36.26
CA ARG A 209 18.15 36.12 -35.54
C ARG A 209 17.39 34.83 -35.27
N MET A 210 17.35 33.90 -36.22
CA MET A 210 16.73 32.58 -36.01
C MET A 210 17.51 31.76 -34.98
N ASP A 211 18.84 31.74 -35.05
CA ASP A 211 19.66 30.97 -34.11
C ASP A 211 19.56 31.52 -32.67
N LYS A 212 19.52 32.85 -32.51
CA LYS A 212 19.25 33.49 -31.22
C LYS A 212 17.86 33.13 -30.69
N LYS A 213 16.83 33.13 -31.55
CA LYS A 213 15.45 32.73 -31.18
C LYS A 213 15.40 31.25 -30.76
N LEU A 214 16.07 30.37 -31.50
CA LEU A 214 16.19 28.94 -31.17
C LEU A 214 16.92 28.76 -29.84
N SER A 215 18.07 29.40 -29.65
CA SER A 215 18.84 29.38 -28.40
C SER A 215 18.02 29.87 -27.20
N THR A 216 17.23 30.94 -27.35
CA THR A 216 16.32 31.40 -26.29
C THR A 216 15.20 30.40 -26.01
N ALA A 217 14.63 29.78 -27.04
CA ALA A 217 13.61 28.73 -26.89
C ALA A 217 14.19 27.50 -26.17
N PHE A 218 15.43 27.10 -26.49
CA PHE A 218 16.13 26.04 -25.77
C PHE A 218 16.35 26.40 -24.31
N ARG A 219 16.89 27.60 -24.00
CA ARG A 219 17.08 28.04 -22.60
C ARG A 219 15.77 28.10 -21.81
N GLN A 220 14.69 28.57 -22.44
CA GLN A 220 13.36 28.54 -21.82
C GLN A 220 12.89 27.10 -21.59
N SER A 221 13.10 26.19 -22.55
CA SER A 221 12.76 24.78 -22.37
C SER A 221 13.51 24.14 -21.19
N PHE A 222 14.79 24.47 -20.99
CA PHE A 222 15.57 23.98 -19.84
C PHE A 222 15.10 24.59 -18.51
N LYS A 223 14.78 25.90 -18.48
CA LYS A 223 14.19 26.53 -17.28
C LYS A 223 12.83 25.93 -16.92
N LEU A 224 11.98 25.66 -17.92
CA LEU A 224 10.70 24.98 -17.73
C LEU A 224 10.89 23.56 -17.19
N VAL A 225 11.83 22.77 -17.74
CA VAL A 225 12.15 21.43 -17.23
C VAL A 225 12.68 21.48 -15.79
N GLY A 226 13.57 22.43 -15.48
CA GLY A 226 14.08 22.65 -14.13
C GLY A 226 12.97 23.00 -13.14
N ASN A 227 12.10 23.95 -13.50
CA ASN A 227 10.94 24.33 -12.69
C ASN A 227 9.96 23.17 -12.51
N MET A 228 9.72 22.36 -13.55
CA MET A 228 8.84 21.19 -13.47
C MET A 228 9.41 20.10 -12.55
N ASN A 229 10.72 19.85 -12.61
CA ASN A 229 11.39 18.93 -11.69
C ASN A 229 11.31 19.43 -10.24
N PHE A 230 11.53 20.73 -10.02
CA PHE A 230 11.40 21.35 -8.71
C PHE A 230 9.97 21.26 -8.14
N ILE A 231 8.95 21.50 -8.97
CA ILE A 231 7.53 21.36 -8.58
C ILE A 231 7.22 19.89 -8.23
N PHE A 232 7.69 18.95 -9.06
CA PHE A 232 7.50 17.52 -8.82
C PHE A 232 8.16 17.06 -7.51
N GLU A 233 9.41 17.48 -7.27
CA GLU A 233 10.15 17.14 -6.05
C GLU A 233 9.49 17.76 -4.81
N ASN A 234 9.10 19.03 -4.85
CA ASN A 234 8.39 19.67 -3.75
C ASN A 234 7.06 18.96 -3.44
N SER A 235 6.30 18.59 -4.48
CA SER A 235 5.06 17.82 -4.32
C SER A 235 5.33 16.44 -3.71
N LEU A 236 6.36 15.73 -4.17
CA LEU A 236 6.76 14.45 -3.58
C LEU A 236 7.14 14.59 -2.10
N GLN A 237 7.97 15.58 -1.76
CA GLN A 237 8.36 15.85 -0.38
C GLN A 237 7.15 16.19 0.50
N PHE A 238 6.22 17.00 0.00
CA PHE A 238 5.00 17.32 0.73
C PHE A 238 4.15 16.07 1.00
N ARG A 239 3.94 15.22 -0.01
CA ARG A 239 3.23 13.93 0.16
C ARG A 239 3.92 13.02 1.18
N LEU A 240 5.26 13.00 1.20
CA LEU A 240 6.02 12.25 2.20
C LEU A 240 5.84 12.81 3.61
N LYS A 241 5.74 14.13 3.77
CA LYS A 241 5.42 14.75 5.07
C LYS A 241 3.98 14.39 5.51
N CYS A 242 2.99 14.37 4.60
CA CYS A 242 1.64 13.90 4.93
C CYS A 242 1.63 12.43 5.39
N MET A 243 2.45 11.57 4.77
CA MET A 243 2.63 10.19 5.24
C MET A 243 3.23 10.11 6.66
N ASP A 244 4.05 11.08 7.07
CA ASP A 244 4.53 11.15 8.46
C ASP A 244 3.41 11.52 9.43
N LEU A 245 2.45 12.37 9.02
CA LEU A 245 1.26 12.64 9.82
C LEU A 245 0.43 11.37 10.03
N LEU A 246 0.26 10.56 8.97
CA LEU A 246 -0.39 9.25 9.10
C LEU A 246 0.37 8.31 10.04
N LEU A 247 1.71 8.36 10.06
CA LEU A 247 2.51 7.60 11.02
C LEU A 247 2.22 8.02 12.46
N ILE A 248 2.12 9.32 12.73
CA ILE A 248 1.74 9.84 14.05
C ILE A 248 0.36 9.32 14.44
N LEU A 249 -0.62 9.41 13.53
CA LEU A 249 -1.98 8.92 13.75
C LEU A 249 -2.00 7.41 14.08
N ILE A 250 -1.29 6.60 13.30
CA ILE A 250 -1.20 5.15 13.53
C ILE A 250 -0.52 4.85 14.88
N SER A 251 0.47 5.65 15.27
CA SER A 251 1.22 5.45 16.52
C SER A 251 0.45 5.92 17.75
N HIS A 252 -0.54 6.81 17.58
CA HIS A 252 -1.36 7.30 18.68
C HIS A 252 -2.22 6.18 19.30
N LYS A 253 -2.34 6.17 20.63
CA LYS A 253 -3.04 5.11 21.37
C LYS A 253 -4.55 5.12 21.10
N GLU A 254 -5.15 6.31 21.12
CA GLU A 254 -6.60 6.52 21.00
C GLU A 254 -7.10 6.44 19.55
N CYS A 255 -6.22 6.62 18.56
CA CYS A 255 -6.58 6.60 17.14
C CYS A 255 -6.60 5.18 16.55
N GLY A 256 -6.80 4.16 17.39
CA GLY A 256 -6.75 2.76 16.99
C GLY A 256 -7.74 2.41 15.89
N PHE A 257 -9.00 2.85 16.02
CA PHE A 257 -10.06 2.60 15.05
C PHE A 257 -9.77 3.28 13.70
N LEU A 258 -9.34 4.55 13.75
CA LEU A 258 -8.91 5.31 12.58
C LEU A 258 -7.73 4.67 11.85
N ALA A 259 -6.77 4.11 12.60
CA ALA A 259 -5.62 3.42 12.03
C ALA A 259 -6.03 2.15 11.26
N VAL A 260 -7.07 1.44 11.69
CA VAL A 260 -7.62 0.29 10.97
C VAL A 260 -8.35 0.73 9.70
N ASP A 261 -9.02 1.88 9.72
CA ASP A 261 -9.70 2.44 8.55
C ASP A 261 -8.73 2.85 7.43
N LEU A 262 -7.46 3.11 7.75
CA LEU A 262 -6.40 3.37 6.78
C LEU A 262 -5.98 2.16 5.94
N LEU A 263 -6.36 0.93 6.30
CA LEU A 263 -5.92 -0.27 5.59
C LEU A 263 -6.27 -0.23 4.10
N ILE A 264 -7.52 0.09 3.75
CA ILE A 264 -7.96 0.12 2.35
C ILE A 264 -7.41 1.36 1.60
N PRO A 265 -7.50 2.59 2.15
CA PRO A 265 -6.88 3.76 1.54
C PRO A 265 -5.38 3.62 1.26
N LEU A 266 -4.62 3.01 2.17
CA LEU A 266 -3.18 2.79 1.98
C LEU A 266 -2.89 1.72 0.93
N VAL A 267 -3.72 0.67 0.82
CA VAL A 267 -3.61 -0.31 -0.28
C VAL A 267 -3.88 0.36 -1.63
N LYS A 268 -4.90 1.22 -1.72
CA LYS A 268 -5.19 2.00 -2.94
C LYS A 268 -4.03 2.95 -3.27
N THR A 269 -3.49 3.65 -2.28
CA THR A 269 -2.32 4.53 -2.43
C THR A 269 -1.09 3.76 -2.93
N ALA A 270 -0.81 2.59 -2.35
CA ALA A 270 0.26 1.71 -2.80
C ALA A 270 0.05 1.27 -4.26
N ARG A 271 -1.17 0.89 -4.63
CA ARG A 271 -1.52 0.53 -6.01
C ARG A 271 -1.35 1.70 -6.98
N GLU A 272 -1.80 2.90 -6.61
CA GLU A 272 -1.69 4.10 -7.44
C GLU A 272 -0.24 4.55 -7.63
N SER A 273 0.59 4.37 -6.61
CA SER A 273 2.01 4.69 -6.68
C SER A 273 2.75 3.91 -7.76
N LEU A 274 2.30 2.69 -8.11
CA LEU A 274 2.88 1.89 -9.20
C LEU A 274 2.65 2.48 -10.60
N ARG A 275 1.61 3.31 -10.77
CA ARG A 275 1.30 3.94 -12.07
C ARG A 275 2.15 5.19 -12.32
N LYS A 276 2.83 5.70 -11.30
CA LYS A 276 3.50 7.01 -11.32
C LYS A 276 5.01 6.82 -11.24
N LYS A 277 5.76 7.31 -12.23
CA LYS A 277 7.23 7.30 -12.21
C LYS A 277 7.74 8.07 -10.99
N GLY A 278 8.76 7.54 -10.29
CA GLY A 278 9.36 8.18 -9.10
C GLY A 278 8.61 8.00 -7.78
N ASN A 279 7.43 7.37 -7.78
CA ASN A 279 6.62 7.18 -6.57
C ASN A 279 6.98 5.91 -5.75
N GLU A 280 8.12 5.26 -6.03
CA GLU A 280 8.57 4.07 -5.30
C GLU A 280 8.73 4.31 -3.79
N ILE A 281 9.13 5.52 -3.39
CA ILE A 281 9.25 5.90 -1.98
C ILE A 281 7.86 5.92 -1.33
N ILE A 282 6.83 6.40 -2.03
CA ILE A 282 5.44 6.38 -1.56
C ILE A 282 4.97 4.93 -1.42
N LEU A 283 5.25 4.06 -2.41
CA LEU A 283 4.95 2.63 -2.31
C LEU A 283 5.53 2.02 -1.03
N LYS A 284 6.85 2.18 -0.82
CA LYS A 284 7.55 1.65 0.36
C LYS A 284 6.94 2.19 1.66
N LYS A 285 6.65 3.49 1.72
CA LYS A 285 6.09 4.13 2.91
C LYS A 285 4.66 3.67 3.21
N SER A 286 3.78 3.57 2.20
CA SER A 286 2.44 2.99 2.34
C SER A 286 2.49 1.57 2.91
N MET A 287 3.38 0.74 2.37
CA MET A 287 3.55 -0.65 2.80
C MET A 287 4.10 -0.76 4.22
N ASN A 288 5.01 0.14 4.61
CA ASN A 288 5.50 0.24 5.98
C ASN A 288 4.39 0.64 6.96
N LEU A 289 3.57 1.65 6.62
CA LEU A 289 2.43 2.06 7.45
C LEU A 289 1.41 0.93 7.63
N LEU A 290 1.07 0.24 6.53
CA LEU A 290 0.23 -0.95 6.61
C LEU A 290 0.84 -2.04 7.51
N GLY A 291 2.16 -2.24 7.44
CA GLY A 291 2.89 -3.20 8.28
C GLY A 291 2.80 -2.86 9.76
N LEU A 292 2.89 -1.56 10.10
CA LEU A 292 2.72 -1.07 11.47
C LEU A 292 1.30 -1.30 11.98
N ILE A 293 0.27 -1.01 11.16
CA ILE A 293 -1.13 -1.27 11.52
C ILE A 293 -1.32 -2.77 11.82
N MET A 294 -0.86 -3.65 10.94
CA MET A 294 -0.98 -5.10 11.13
C MET A 294 -0.27 -5.60 12.40
N LYS A 295 0.86 -4.98 12.76
CA LYS A 295 1.65 -5.37 13.93
C LYS A 295 1.02 -4.91 15.25
N PHE A 296 0.48 -3.70 15.30
CA PHE A 296 0.13 -3.05 16.57
C PHE A 296 -1.37 -2.88 16.80
N LYS A 297 -2.21 -2.95 15.77
CA LYS A 297 -3.64 -2.62 15.87
C LYS A 297 -4.58 -3.82 15.79
N LYS A 298 -4.05 -5.04 15.90
CA LYS A 298 -4.85 -6.28 15.85
C LYS A 298 -5.98 -6.30 16.89
N HIS A 299 -5.71 -5.84 18.11
CA HIS A 299 -6.64 -5.90 19.25
C HIS A 299 -7.87 -4.98 19.11
N ILE A 300 -7.85 -4.03 18.18
CA ILE A 300 -8.96 -3.10 17.92
C ILE A 300 -9.95 -3.67 16.90
N LEU A 301 -9.53 -4.67 16.12
CA LEU A 301 -10.32 -5.19 15.02
C LEU A 301 -11.33 -6.22 15.53
N TYR A 302 -12.62 -5.84 15.53
CA TYR A 302 -13.73 -6.73 15.80
C TYR A 302 -14.24 -7.40 14.51
N GLU A 303 -14.97 -8.51 14.67
CA GLU A 303 -15.36 -9.37 13.54
C GLU A 303 -16.13 -8.65 12.43
N GLY A 304 -17.14 -7.84 12.78
CA GLY A 304 -17.94 -7.11 11.80
C GLY A 304 -17.09 -6.20 10.91
N LYS A 305 -16.09 -5.54 11.50
CA LYS A 305 -15.16 -4.69 10.75
C LYS A 305 -14.19 -5.50 9.89
N ALA A 306 -13.70 -6.64 10.40
CA ALA A 306 -12.83 -7.52 9.64
C ALA A 306 -13.53 -8.03 8.37
N LEU A 307 -14.81 -8.43 8.47
CA LEU A 307 -15.62 -8.89 7.34
C LEU A 307 -15.83 -7.79 6.29
N ASP A 308 -16.18 -6.57 6.71
CA ASP A 308 -16.32 -5.39 5.83
C ASP A 308 -15.01 -5.05 5.10
N LEU A 309 -13.88 -5.11 5.83
CA LEU A 309 -12.57 -4.86 5.25
C LEU A 309 -12.15 -5.95 4.24
N ILE A 310 -12.57 -7.21 4.41
CA ILE A 310 -12.32 -8.27 3.42
C ILE A 310 -13.01 -7.93 2.10
N ASP A 311 -14.27 -7.50 2.14
CA ASP A 311 -15.02 -7.12 0.93
C ASP A 311 -14.37 -5.93 0.22
N LYS A 312 -14.04 -4.89 0.97
CA LYS A 312 -13.34 -3.71 0.45
C LYS A 312 -11.95 -4.04 -0.08
N LEU A 313 -11.27 -5.02 0.50
CA LEU A 313 -9.95 -5.47 0.05
C LEU A 313 -10.04 -6.18 -1.30
N VAL A 314 -11.03 -7.05 -1.50
CA VAL A 314 -11.28 -7.71 -2.79
C VAL A 314 -11.52 -6.66 -3.88
N GLU A 315 -12.37 -5.67 -3.60
CA GLU A 315 -12.63 -4.58 -4.55
C GLU A 315 -11.37 -3.76 -4.86
N ALA A 316 -10.64 -3.32 -3.83
CA ALA A 316 -9.46 -2.47 -3.97
C ALA A 316 -8.29 -3.15 -4.71
N THR A 317 -8.23 -4.48 -4.68
CA THR A 317 -7.12 -5.27 -5.24
C THR A 317 -7.48 -5.99 -6.55
N SER A 318 -8.71 -5.79 -7.05
CA SER A 318 -9.11 -6.32 -8.36
C SER A 318 -8.13 -5.88 -9.45
N GLN A 319 -7.69 -6.84 -10.28
CA GLN A 319 -6.72 -6.67 -11.37
C GLN A 319 -5.30 -6.24 -10.92
N LEU A 320 -4.93 -6.42 -9.66
CA LEU A 320 -3.57 -6.17 -9.20
C LEU A 320 -2.60 -7.21 -9.77
N VAL A 321 -1.56 -6.75 -10.47
CA VAL A 321 -0.54 -7.61 -11.08
C VAL A 321 0.78 -7.65 -10.32
N ASN A 322 1.10 -6.60 -9.55
CA ASN A 322 2.42 -6.46 -8.92
C ASN A 322 2.63 -7.49 -7.79
N PRO A 323 3.68 -8.33 -7.85
CA PRO A 323 3.89 -9.43 -6.91
C PRO A 323 4.19 -8.96 -5.48
N ILE A 324 4.83 -7.80 -5.30
CA ILE A 324 5.17 -7.25 -3.98
C ILE A 324 3.88 -6.87 -3.24
N ILE A 325 2.99 -6.13 -3.91
CA ILE A 325 1.70 -5.75 -3.31
C ILE A 325 0.83 -6.99 -3.09
N ARG A 326 0.81 -7.94 -4.04
CA ARG A 326 0.05 -9.20 -3.90
C ARG A 326 0.46 -10.00 -2.66
N ASN A 327 1.77 -10.18 -2.44
CA ASN A 327 2.27 -10.85 -1.23
C ASN A 327 1.86 -10.11 0.05
N PHE A 328 1.85 -8.78 0.02
CA PHE A 328 1.41 -7.99 1.16
C PHE A 328 -0.10 -8.09 1.40
N VAL A 329 -0.89 -8.14 0.32
CA VAL A 329 -2.34 -8.40 0.39
C VAL A 329 -2.62 -9.77 1.01
N ALA A 330 -1.81 -10.80 0.72
CA ALA A 330 -1.90 -12.09 1.43
C ALA A 330 -1.70 -11.95 2.95
N ASN A 331 -0.73 -11.12 3.36
CA ASN A 331 -0.47 -10.84 4.78
C ASN A 331 -1.62 -10.04 5.41
N LEU A 332 -2.21 -9.10 4.68
CA LEU A 332 -3.35 -8.32 5.14
C LEU A 332 -4.58 -9.22 5.31
N MET A 333 -4.87 -10.09 4.33
CA MET A 333 -5.95 -11.06 4.45
C MET A 333 -5.74 -12.00 5.64
N SER A 334 -4.52 -12.47 5.84
CA SER A 334 -4.14 -13.25 7.01
C SER A 334 -4.32 -12.49 8.32
N PHE A 335 -3.98 -11.21 8.35
CA PHE A 335 -4.17 -10.34 9.52
C PHE A 335 -5.66 -10.20 9.85
N LEU A 336 -6.50 -9.86 8.85
CA LEU A 336 -7.95 -9.74 9.01
C LEU A 336 -8.56 -11.05 9.51
N PHE A 337 -8.18 -12.18 8.92
CA PHE A 337 -8.60 -13.51 9.38
C PHE A 337 -8.19 -13.75 10.84
N SER A 338 -6.94 -13.45 11.18
CA SER A 338 -6.39 -13.73 12.51
C SER A 338 -7.04 -12.92 13.64
N SER A 339 -7.74 -11.84 13.33
CA SER A 339 -8.51 -11.06 14.32
C SER A 339 -9.75 -11.79 14.82
N CYS A 340 -10.27 -12.72 14.02
CA CYS A 340 -11.45 -13.53 14.34
C CYS A 340 -11.08 -14.97 14.76
N TYR A 341 -9.78 -15.24 14.95
CA TYR A 341 -9.25 -16.54 15.28
C TYR A 341 -8.65 -16.51 16.69
N ASP A 342 -9.19 -17.37 17.57
CA ASP A 342 -8.68 -17.55 18.92
C ASP A 342 -7.64 -18.67 18.94
N PHE A 343 -6.40 -18.31 19.27
CA PHE A 343 -5.28 -19.25 19.35
C PHE A 343 -5.39 -20.19 20.55
N SER A 344 -6.08 -19.80 21.62
CA SER A 344 -6.20 -20.60 22.85
C SER A 344 -7.19 -21.74 22.68
N THR A 345 -8.34 -21.46 22.06
CA THR A 345 -9.39 -22.45 21.80
C THR A 345 -9.29 -23.08 20.40
N ASN A 346 -8.37 -22.60 19.56
CA ASN A 346 -8.30 -22.95 18.13
C ASN A 346 -9.66 -22.80 17.43
N SER A 347 -10.46 -21.82 17.88
CA SER A 347 -11.81 -21.58 17.39
C SER A 347 -11.83 -20.41 16.42
N LEU A 348 -12.69 -20.53 15.42
CA LEU A 348 -12.94 -19.51 14.39
C LEU A 348 -14.44 -19.29 14.34
N SER A 349 -14.85 -18.02 14.32
CA SER A 349 -16.26 -17.66 14.14
C SER A 349 -16.82 -18.27 12.86
N GLU A 350 -18.06 -18.75 12.94
CA GLU A 350 -18.76 -19.35 11.81
C GLU A 350 -18.96 -18.37 10.65
N LYS A 351 -19.19 -17.08 10.93
CA LYS A 351 -19.33 -16.05 9.88
C LYS A 351 -18.03 -15.85 9.12
N MET A 352 -16.90 -15.74 9.82
CA MET A 352 -15.58 -15.65 9.18
C MET A 352 -15.25 -16.93 8.39
N ARG A 353 -15.53 -18.11 8.94
CA ARG A 353 -15.32 -19.39 8.23
C ARG A 353 -16.13 -19.43 6.94
N SER A 354 -17.42 -19.11 7.03
CA SER A 354 -18.33 -19.05 5.88
C SER A 354 -17.84 -18.05 4.84
N LYS A 355 -17.46 -16.84 5.26
CA LYS A 355 -16.92 -15.80 4.37
C LYS A 355 -15.69 -16.26 3.59
N VAL A 356 -14.73 -16.90 4.26
CA VAL A 356 -13.50 -17.40 3.62
C VAL A 356 -13.81 -18.55 2.66
N ASN A 357 -14.68 -19.48 3.04
CA ASN A 357 -15.10 -20.59 2.18
C ASN A 357 -15.86 -20.09 0.94
N ASP A 358 -16.74 -19.11 1.10
CA ASP A 358 -17.46 -18.46 -0.01
C ASP A 358 -16.50 -17.74 -0.94
N LEU A 359 -15.54 -16.99 -0.37
CA LEU A 359 -14.53 -16.28 -1.15
C LEU A 359 -13.66 -17.25 -1.96
N PHE A 360 -13.24 -18.35 -1.35
CA PHE A 360 -12.50 -19.42 -2.03
C PHE A 360 -13.33 -20.07 -3.14
N SER A 361 -14.60 -20.36 -2.87
CA SER A 361 -15.52 -20.94 -3.85
C SER A 361 -15.76 -20.02 -5.05
N LYS A 362 -15.94 -18.71 -4.79
CA LYS A 362 -16.05 -17.67 -5.83
C LYS A 362 -14.75 -17.59 -6.62
N TYR A 363 -13.60 -17.56 -5.95
CA TYR A 363 -12.28 -17.57 -6.59
C TYR A 363 -12.10 -18.77 -7.53
N MET A 364 -12.49 -19.97 -7.09
CA MET A 364 -12.38 -21.18 -7.89
C MET A 364 -13.23 -21.12 -9.17
N LYS A 365 -14.43 -20.54 -9.10
CA LYS A 365 -15.42 -20.53 -10.19
C LYS A 365 -15.40 -19.27 -11.07
N GLN A 366 -14.73 -18.20 -10.67
CA GLN A 366 -14.77 -16.91 -11.39
C GLN A 366 -14.19 -17.00 -12.82
N THR A 367 -14.59 -16.10 -13.73
CA THR A 367 -14.04 -16.03 -15.09
C THR A 367 -13.25 -14.74 -15.34
N ASN A 368 -13.64 -13.67 -14.66
CA ASN A 368 -13.15 -12.28 -14.74
C ASN A 368 -11.82 -12.02 -13.99
N ASN A 369 -11.37 -12.94 -13.13
CA ASN A 369 -10.18 -12.78 -12.28
C ASN A 369 -10.26 -11.56 -11.33
N GLU A 370 -11.44 -11.25 -10.80
CA GLU A 370 -11.64 -10.18 -9.83
C GLU A 370 -11.02 -10.49 -8.47
N ILE A 371 -11.14 -11.75 -8.02
CA ILE A 371 -10.59 -12.20 -6.74
C ILE A 371 -9.15 -12.67 -6.97
N LEU A 372 -8.22 -12.05 -6.26
CA LEU A 372 -6.83 -12.50 -6.22
C LEU A 372 -6.70 -13.84 -5.48
N ASN A 373 -5.87 -14.72 -6.01
CA ASN A 373 -5.51 -15.97 -5.35
C ASN A 373 -4.91 -15.73 -3.97
N GLU A 374 -4.08 -14.69 -3.79
CA GLU A 374 -3.49 -14.36 -2.48
C GLU A 374 -4.54 -14.11 -1.39
N ILE A 375 -5.68 -13.51 -1.74
CA ILE A 375 -6.78 -13.29 -0.80
C ILE A 375 -7.51 -14.62 -0.53
N ALA A 376 -7.77 -15.39 -1.58
CA ALA A 376 -8.51 -16.64 -1.45
C ALA A 376 -7.72 -17.72 -0.69
N THR A 377 -6.41 -17.84 -0.90
CA THR A 377 -5.62 -18.97 -0.40
C THR A 377 -4.91 -18.70 0.93
N ALA A 378 -4.59 -17.44 1.24
CA ALA A 378 -3.77 -17.11 2.41
C ALA A 378 -4.30 -17.67 3.76
N PRO A 379 -5.62 -17.59 4.06
CA PRO A 379 -6.14 -18.17 5.30
C PRO A 379 -5.87 -19.66 5.43
N PHE A 380 -6.04 -20.43 4.35
CA PHE A 380 -5.81 -21.89 4.34
C PHE A 380 -4.33 -22.26 4.48
N VAL A 381 -3.45 -21.47 3.89
CA VAL A 381 -2.00 -21.72 3.95
C VAL A 381 -1.44 -21.40 5.33
N LYS A 382 -1.89 -20.30 5.95
CA LYS A 382 -1.32 -19.81 7.22
C LYS A 382 -2.03 -20.36 8.46
N TYR A 383 -3.33 -20.63 8.37
CA TYR A 383 -4.16 -21.11 9.48
C TYR A 383 -4.93 -22.40 9.11
N PRO A 384 -4.26 -23.46 8.61
CA PRO A 384 -4.93 -24.70 8.21
C PRO A 384 -5.71 -25.33 9.37
N ARG A 385 -5.22 -25.22 10.60
CA ARG A 385 -5.86 -25.79 11.80
C ARG A 385 -7.29 -25.29 12.03
N ALA A 386 -7.53 -24.00 11.79
CA ALA A 386 -8.84 -23.35 11.96
C ALA A 386 -9.87 -23.76 10.90
N LEU A 387 -9.39 -24.32 9.78
CA LEU A 387 -10.16 -24.59 8.56
C LEU A 387 -10.14 -26.07 8.17
N LEU A 388 -9.83 -26.98 9.12
CA LEU A 388 -9.77 -28.42 8.87
C LEU A 388 -11.06 -28.98 8.25
N SER A 389 -12.22 -28.45 8.66
CA SER A 389 -13.53 -28.81 8.11
C SER A 389 -13.67 -28.42 6.62
N SER A 390 -12.93 -27.43 6.14
CA SER A 390 -12.91 -27.00 4.75
C SER A 390 -12.06 -27.89 3.83
N LEU A 391 -11.21 -28.79 4.37
CA LEU A 391 -10.32 -29.63 3.55
C LEU A 391 -11.11 -30.46 2.51
N LYS A 392 -12.27 -30.99 2.90
CA LYS A 392 -13.19 -31.71 2.00
C LYS A 392 -13.51 -30.89 0.74
N MET A 393 -13.95 -29.65 0.94
CA MET A 393 -14.30 -28.73 -0.14
C MET A 393 -13.09 -28.40 -1.01
N ILE A 394 -11.92 -28.18 -0.41
CA ILE A 394 -10.68 -27.86 -1.14
C ILE A 394 -10.28 -29.02 -2.06
N ILE A 395 -10.35 -30.26 -1.58
CA ILE A 395 -10.02 -31.45 -2.37
C ILE A 395 -11.02 -31.61 -3.53
N GLU A 396 -12.31 -31.39 -3.31
CA GLU A 396 -13.32 -31.42 -4.39
C GLU A 396 -12.98 -30.41 -5.48
N PHE A 397 -12.60 -29.18 -5.12
CA PHE A 397 -12.19 -28.18 -6.10
C PHE A 397 -10.87 -28.51 -6.81
N ALA A 398 -9.90 -29.11 -6.12
CA ALA A 398 -8.63 -29.52 -6.71
C ALA A 398 -8.78 -30.51 -7.87
N PHE A 399 -9.76 -31.41 -7.78
CA PHE A 399 -9.96 -32.49 -8.77
C PHE A 399 -11.18 -32.29 -9.67
N ASN A 400 -11.91 -31.18 -9.55
CA ASN A 400 -13.02 -30.86 -10.46
C ASN A 400 -12.50 -30.41 -11.83
N GLU A 401 -12.82 -31.18 -12.87
CA GLU A 401 -12.38 -30.93 -14.26
C GLU A 401 -12.93 -29.63 -14.86
N ASN A 402 -14.05 -29.11 -14.34
CA ASN A 402 -14.64 -27.83 -14.79
C ASN A 402 -13.85 -26.61 -14.31
N ILE A 403 -12.86 -26.79 -13.43
CA ILE A 403 -12.06 -25.69 -12.88
C ILE A 403 -10.75 -25.57 -13.65
N ARG A 404 -10.37 -24.33 -13.95
CA ARG A 404 -9.12 -24.02 -14.63
C ARG A 404 -7.92 -24.62 -13.87
N ILE A 405 -6.98 -25.21 -14.62
CA ILE A 405 -5.87 -25.99 -14.06
C ILE A 405 -5.01 -25.24 -13.02
N HIS A 406 -4.77 -23.93 -13.19
CA HIS A 406 -3.97 -23.15 -12.25
C HIS A 406 -4.66 -23.05 -10.88
N ARG A 407 -5.98 -22.90 -10.84
CA ARG A 407 -6.74 -22.84 -9.57
C ARG A 407 -6.86 -24.20 -8.91
N ARG A 408 -7.01 -25.25 -9.72
CA ARG A 408 -6.88 -26.64 -9.23
C ARG A 408 -5.52 -26.87 -8.57
N THR A 409 -4.44 -26.37 -9.18
CA THR A 409 -3.09 -26.45 -8.62
C THR A 409 -2.97 -25.68 -7.29
N GLU A 410 -3.58 -24.50 -7.19
CA GLU A 410 -3.63 -23.73 -5.94
C GLU A 410 -4.49 -24.40 -4.86
N ALA A 411 -5.61 -25.03 -5.23
CA ALA A 411 -6.41 -25.83 -4.31
C ALA A 411 -5.59 -26.99 -3.72
N ILE A 412 -4.78 -27.68 -4.55
CA ILE A 412 -3.85 -28.70 -4.04
C ILE A 412 -2.81 -28.05 -3.12
N SER A 413 -2.27 -26.88 -3.48
CA SER A 413 -1.33 -26.16 -2.61
C SER A 413 -1.94 -25.83 -1.25
N CYS A 414 -3.22 -25.43 -1.20
CA CYS A 414 -3.97 -25.25 0.05
C CYS A 414 -4.13 -26.59 0.77
N ALA A 415 -4.54 -27.67 0.09
CA ALA A 415 -4.70 -29.00 0.68
C ALA A 415 -3.39 -29.51 1.31
N ILE A 416 -2.25 -29.28 0.67
CA ILE A 416 -0.92 -29.62 1.20
C ILE A 416 -0.63 -28.88 2.52
N ALA A 417 -1.13 -27.66 2.72
CA ALA A 417 -0.91 -26.91 3.97
C ALA A 417 -1.56 -27.59 5.19
N PHE A 418 -2.59 -28.42 4.97
CA PHE A 418 -3.19 -29.27 6.01
C PHE A 418 -2.36 -30.53 6.29
N MET A 419 -1.42 -30.87 5.39
CA MET A 419 -0.68 -32.11 5.48
C MET A 419 0.56 -31.98 6.37
N ARG A 420 0.36 -31.62 7.65
CA ARG A 420 1.43 -31.37 8.62
C ARG A 420 1.27 -32.19 9.90
N LYS A 421 2.37 -32.72 10.43
CA LYS A 421 2.38 -33.55 11.65
C LYS A 421 1.91 -32.80 12.90
N ASP A 422 2.18 -31.50 13.01
CA ASP A 422 1.77 -30.69 14.17
C ASP A 422 0.25 -30.51 14.26
N LEU A 423 -0.48 -30.65 13.15
CA LEU A 423 -1.95 -30.62 13.17
C LEU A 423 -2.58 -31.92 13.72
N LEU A 424 -1.78 -32.98 13.87
CA LEU A 424 -2.24 -34.32 14.31
C LEU A 424 -1.96 -34.62 15.79
N LYS A 425 -0.97 -33.96 16.40
CA LYS A 425 -0.44 -34.33 17.72
C LYS A 425 -1.39 -34.12 18.91
N GLU A 426 -2.48 -33.36 18.73
CA GLU A 426 -3.33 -32.94 19.86
C GLU A 426 -4.72 -33.62 19.88
N ALA A 427 -5.03 -34.49 18.92
CA ALA A 427 -6.35 -35.11 18.81
C ALA A 427 -6.27 -36.59 18.45
N GLU A 428 -5.50 -37.38 19.20
CA GLU A 428 -5.14 -38.78 18.89
C GLU A 428 -6.32 -39.64 18.38
N GLU A 429 -7.48 -39.62 19.04
CA GLU A 429 -8.63 -40.47 18.66
C GLU A 429 -9.46 -39.96 17.45
N GLN A 430 -9.65 -38.64 17.34
CA GLN A 430 -10.38 -38.07 16.19
C GLN A 430 -9.52 -38.08 14.92
N VAL A 431 -8.20 -38.04 15.09
CA VAL A 431 -7.22 -37.99 14.01
C VAL A 431 -7.10 -39.31 13.28
N GLU A 432 -7.09 -40.47 13.95
CA GLU A 432 -7.05 -41.77 13.24
C GLU A 432 -8.26 -41.94 12.31
N ASN A 433 -9.45 -41.62 12.81
CA ASN A 433 -10.68 -41.64 12.01
C ASN A 433 -10.62 -40.62 10.86
N TYR A 434 -10.07 -39.44 11.11
CA TYR A 434 -9.87 -38.41 10.09
C TYR A 434 -8.88 -38.84 9.00
N CYS A 435 -7.71 -39.36 9.38
CA CYS A 435 -6.67 -39.85 8.47
C CYS A 435 -7.18 -41.03 7.63
N SER A 436 -7.87 -41.99 8.24
CA SER A 436 -8.48 -43.12 7.55
C SER A 436 -9.54 -42.67 6.53
N SER A 437 -10.42 -41.74 6.92
CA SER A 437 -11.44 -41.16 6.03
C SER A 437 -10.81 -40.37 4.87
N LEU A 438 -9.79 -39.57 5.17
CA LEU A 438 -9.05 -38.79 4.21
C LEU A 438 -8.24 -39.67 3.25
N ALA A 439 -7.62 -40.75 3.73
CA ALA A 439 -6.91 -41.74 2.92
C ALA A 439 -7.84 -42.38 1.89
N LYS A 440 -9.03 -42.85 2.32
CA LYS A 440 -10.03 -43.42 1.42
C LYS A 440 -10.45 -42.43 0.34
N ARG A 441 -10.69 -41.18 0.74
CA ARG A 441 -11.14 -40.15 -0.18
C ARG A 441 -10.06 -39.72 -1.18
N LEU A 442 -8.86 -39.42 -0.70
CA LEU A 442 -7.72 -39.09 -1.55
C LEU A 442 -7.42 -40.27 -2.47
N GLY A 443 -7.48 -41.50 -1.96
CA GLY A 443 -7.35 -42.72 -2.75
C GLY A 443 -8.29 -42.75 -3.93
N HIS A 444 -9.62 -42.66 -3.71
CA HIS A 444 -10.60 -42.66 -4.80
C HIS A 444 -10.40 -41.54 -5.81
N ILE A 445 -10.23 -40.30 -5.34
CA ILE A 445 -10.14 -39.13 -6.22
C ILE A 445 -8.85 -39.15 -7.06
N VAL A 446 -7.73 -39.53 -6.44
CA VAL A 446 -6.46 -39.60 -7.14
C VAL A 446 -6.40 -40.83 -8.05
N GLN A 447 -6.99 -41.96 -7.64
CA GLN A 447 -7.16 -43.12 -8.51
C GLN A 447 -7.94 -42.76 -9.77
N GLU A 448 -9.07 -42.05 -9.63
CA GLU A 448 -9.84 -41.59 -10.79
C GLU A 448 -8.99 -40.71 -11.72
N TYR A 449 -8.24 -39.75 -11.16
CA TYR A 449 -7.32 -38.92 -11.92
C TYR A 449 -6.23 -39.72 -12.64
N LEU A 450 -5.55 -40.65 -11.94
CA LEU A 450 -4.46 -41.44 -12.49
C LEU A 450 -4.94 -42.45 -13.53
N SER A 451 -6.11 -43.03 -13.35
CA SER A 451 -6.69 -44.00 -14.30
C SER A 451 -6.96 -43.39 -15.69
N LYS A 452 -7.35 -42.10 -15.70
CA LYS A 452 -7.58 -41.26 -16.89
C LYS A 452 -6.34 -40.50 -17.37
N PHE A 453 -5.23 -40.59 -16.64
CA PHE A 453 -4.05 -39.76 -16.92
C PHE A 453 -3.35 -40.21 -18.21
N ASP A 454 -3.29 -39.30 -19.19
CA ASP A 454 -2.45 -39.42 -20.38
C ASP A 454 -1.29 -38.43 -20.33
N MET A 455 -0.10 -38.88 -20.72
CA MET A 455 1.11 -38.06 -20.86
C MET A 455 1.03 -37.05 -22.00
N ASN A 456 0.12 -37.25 -22.97
CA ASN A 456 -0.07 -36.29 -24.07
C ASN A 456 -0.79 -35.02 -23.61
N ASP A 457 -1.85 -35.16 -22.82
CA ASP A 457 -2.69 -34.05 -22.36
C ASP A 457 -2.39 -33.60 -20.92
N GLY A 458 -1.67 -34.44 -20.18
CA GLY A 458 -1.33 -34.26 -18.78
C GLY A 458 -0.59 -32.95 -18.53
N LYS A 459 -0.90 -32.31 -17.40
CA LYS A 459 -0.33 -31.02 -17.01
C LYS A 459 0.80 -31.27 -15.99
N PRO A 460 2.09 -31.08 -16.37
CA PRO A 460 3.25 -31.46 -15.54
C PRO A 460 3.23 -30.89 -14.13
N ARG A 461 2.92 -29.60 -14.01
CA ARG A 461 2.87 -28.91 -12.72
C ARG A 461 1.73 -29.45 -11.85
N PHE A 462 0.54 -29.65 -12.41
CA PHE A 462 -0.58 -30.20 -11.65
C PHE A 462 -0.27 -31.62 -11.15
N PHE A 463 0.26 -32.49 -12.02
CA PHE A 463 0.71 -33.82 -11.64
C PHE A 463 1.74 -33.78 -10.50
N ALA A 464 2.75 -32.90 -10.58
CA ALA A 464 3.74 -32.74 -9.52
C ALA A 464 3.10 -32.36 -8.17
N TYR A 465 2.09 -31.48 -8.16
CA TYR A 465 1.34 -31.14 -6.95
C TYR A 465 0.48 -32.31 -6.43
N VAL A 466 -0.11 -33.13 -7.32
CA VAL A 466 -0.83 -34.36 -6.92
C VAL A 466 0.11 -35.33 -6.20
N ILE A 467 1.31 -35.56 -6.76
CA ILE A 467 2.33 -36.38 -6.12
C ILE A 467 2.75 -35.77 -4.78
N ARG A 468 3.01 -34.45 -4.74
CA ARG A 468 3.35 -33.73 -3.50
C ARG A 468 2.29 -33.92 -2.41
N LEU A 469 1.00 -33.87 -2.77
CA LEU A 469 -0.12 -34.09 -1.87
C LEU A 469 -0.12 -35.50 -1.29
N ILE A 470 0.03 -36.53 -2.13
CA ILE A 470 0.12 -37.93 -1.70
C ILE A 470 1.32 -38.14 -0.77
N THR A 471 2.50 -37.66 -1.16
CA THR A 471 3.71 -37.80 -0.35
C THR A 471 3.60 -37.04 0.97
N ALA A 472 2.99 -35.84 0.97
CA ALA A 472 2.77 -35.07 2.18
C ALA A 472 1.82 -35.82 3.14
N PHE A 473 0.70 -36.33 2.63
CA PHE A 473 -0.23 -37.17 3.41
C PHE A 473 0.48 -38.42 3.95
N ALA A 474 1.18 -39.16 3.11
CA ALA A 474 1.91 -40.36 3.53
C ALA A 474 2.97 -40.06 4.60
N SER A 475 3.59 -38.88 4.57
CA SER A 475 4.59 -38.47 5.56
C SER A 475 4.03 -38.18 6.95
N MET A 476 2.73 -37.85 7.05
CA MET A 476 2.07 -37.48 8.30
C MET A 476 1.15 -38.57 8.85
N SER A 477 0.64 -39.46 8.00
CA SER A 477 -0.34 -40.48 8.38
C SER A 477 0.29 -41.70 9.04
N ASP A 478 -0.48 -42.43 9.84
CA ASP A 478 -0.13 -43.72 10.43
C ASP A 478 0.03 -44.81 9.35
N LEU A 479 0.59 -45.97 9.75
CA LEU A 479 0.86 -47.09 8.84
C LEU A 479 -0.43 -47.63 8.17
N GLN A 480 -1.53 -47.77 8.91
CA GLN A 480 -2.78 -48.31 8.36
C GLN A 480 -3.40 -47.36 7.32
N SER A 481 -3.37 -46.06 7.58
CA SER A 481 -3.82 -45.04 6.62
C SER A 481 -2.93 -45.00 5.37
N ARG A 482 -1.62 -45.21 5.52
CA ARG A 482 -0.68 -45.34 4.38
C ARG A 482 -1.02 -46.57 3.53
N GLU A 483 -1.24 -47.72 4.15
CA GLU A 483 -1.60 -48.97 3.46
C GLU A 483 -2.94 -48.83 2.73
N LYS A 484 -3.94 -48.20 3.36
CA LYS A 484 -5.22 -47.88 2.72
C LYS A 484 -5.04 -47.01 1.49
N LEU A 485 -4.25 -45.94 1.58
CA LEU A 485 -3.98 -45.07 0.43
C LEU A 485 -3.23 -45.83 -0.68
N ALA A 486 -2.23 -46.64 -0.31
CA ALA A 486 -1.46 -47.46 -1.23
C ALA A 486 -2.36 -48.46 -1.97
N HIS A 487 -3.31 -49.10 -1.28
CA HIS A 487 -4.27 -50.02 -1.89
C HIS A 487 -5.04 -49.39 -3.08
N TYR A 488 -5.39 -48.10 -3.01
CA TYR A 488 -6.07 -47.42 -4.12
C TYR A 488 -5.14 -47.04 -5.27
N LEU A 489 -3.85 -46.79 -5.00
CA LEU A 489 -2.97 -46.08 -5.93
C LEU A 489 -1.86 -46.94 -6.53
N VAL A 490 -1.44 -48.02 -5.86
CA VAL A 490 -0.26 -48.81 -6.26
C VAL A 490 -0.40 -49.37 -7.67
N ASN A 491 -1.57 -49.87 -8.05
CA ASN A 491 -1.79 -50.43 -9.39
C ASN A 491 -1.67 -49.36 -10.49
N ASP A 492 -2.28 -48.19 -10.29
CA ASP A 492 -2.20 -47.09 -11.25
C ASP A 492 -0.79 -46.48 -11.32
N LEU A 493 -0.10 -46.37 -10.18
CA LEU A 493 1.28 -45.90 -10.13
C LEU A 493 2.23 -46.88 -10.83
N ASN A 494 2.09 -48.19 -10.58
CA ASN A 494 2.88 -49.22 -11.26
C ASN A 494 2.61 -49.22 -12.76
N ARG A 495 1.34 -49.13 -13.19
CA ARG A 495 0.95 -48.99 -14.59
C ARG A 495 1.62 -47.78 -15.25
N LEU A 496 1.67 -46.64 -14.54
CA LEU A 496 2.38 -45.47 -15.02
C LEU A 496 3.87 -45.76 -15.15
N CYS A 497 4.54 -46.26 -14.10
CA CYS A 497 5.97 -46.56 -14.12
C CYS A 497 6.38 -47.58 -15.20
N GLU A 498 5.55 -48.60 -15.47
CA GLU A 498 5.82 -49.67 -16.44
C GLU A 498 5.40 -49.34 -17.87
N SER A 499 4.72 -48.21 -18.07
CA SER A 499 4.25 -47.78 -19.40
C SER A 499 5.41 -47.68 -20.38
N LYS A 500 5.41 -48.54 -21.42
CA LYS A 500 6.37 -48.45 -22.53
C LYS A 500 6.33 -47.08 -23.22
N ALA A 501 5.18 -46.40 -23.20
CA ALA A 501 5.01 -45.06 -23.75
C ALA A 501 5.80 -43.97 -22.97
N LEU A 502 6.06 -44.18 -21.67
CA LEU A 502 6.97 -43.34 -20.91
C LEU A 502 8.39 -43.48 -21.47
N VAL A 503 8.91 -44.70 -21.58
CA VAL A 503 10.29 -44.96 -22.02
C VAL A 503 10.57 -44.36 -23.41
N GLN A 504 9.59 -44.39 -24.31
CA GLN A 504 9.73 -43.85 -25.67
C GLN A 504 9.68 -42.32 -25.75
N SER A 505 9.09 -41.63 -24.76
CA SER A 505 8.87 -40.17 -24.78
C SER A 505 9.81 -39.39 -23.85
N ARG A 506 11.13 -39.52 -24.07
CA ARG A 506 12.17 -38.88 -23.24
C ARG A 506 11.92 -37.39 -22.97
N GLU A 507 11.48 -36.62 -23.96
CA GLU A 507 11.22 -35.19 -23.77
C GLU A 507 10.02 -34.90 -22.86
N LYS A 508 8.95 -35.68 -22.97
CA LYS A 508 7.74 -35.51 -22.14
C LYS A 508 8.05 -35.85 -20.69
N ILE A 509 8.74 -36.97 -20.45
CA ILE A 509 9.24 -37.32 -19.11
C ILE A 509 10.08 -36.19 -18.52
N LYS A 510 10.99 -35.59 -19.29
CA LYS A 510 11.82 -34.48 -18.81
C LYS A 510 10.97 -33.32 -18.29
N ARG A 511 9.85 -32.97 -18.94
CA ARG A 511 8.93 -31.92 -18.49
C ARG A 511 8.26 -32.26 -17.16
N PHE A 512 7.76 -33.49 -17.01
CA PHE A 512 7.17 -33.96 -15.74
C PHE A 512 8.20 -34.05 -14.62
N ASN A 513 9.39 -34.59 -14.89
CA ASN A 513 10.49 -34.65 -13.93
C ASN A 513 10.96 -33.26 -13.50
N SER A 514 11.06 -32.30 -14.43
CA SER A 514 11.43 -30.92 -14.11
C SER A 514 10.38 -30.25 -13.21
N ALA A 515 9.09 -30.41 -13.52
CA ALA A 515 8.01 -29.88 -12.69
C ALA A 515 7.99 -30.52 -11.29
N SER A 516 8.16 -31.84 -11.21
CA SER A 516 8.24 -32.56 -9.94
C SER A 516 9.47 -32.19 -9.13
N HIS A 517 10.62 -31.97 -9.78
CA HIS A 517 11.80 -31.44 -9.12
C HIS A 517 11.53 -30.06 -8.51
N ALA A 518 10.87 -29.17 -9.26
CA ALA A 518 10.54 -27.83 -8.78
C ALA A 518 9.54 -27.82 -7.60
N VAL A 519 8.59 -28.75 -7.56
CA VAL A 519 7.52 -28.79 -6.55
C VAL A 519 7.85 -29.68 -5.35
N CYS A 520 8.45 -30.84 -5.59
CA CYS A 520 8.77 -31.84 -4.58
C CYS A 520 10.21 -31.80 -4.08
N GLY A 521 11.12 -31.11 -4.79
CA GLY A 521 12.56 -31.11 -4.48
C GLY A 521 13.25 -32.45 -4.79
N ARG A 522 12.59 -33.38 -5.50
CA ARG A 522 13.11 -34.72 -5.89
C ARG A 522 12.62 -35.08 -7.31
N THR A 523 13.41 -35.84 -8.06
CA THR A 523 12.96 -36.47 -9.33
C THR A 523 11.80 -37.43 -9.05
N ILE A 524 10.86 -37.61 -9.99
CA ILE A 524 9.70 -38.52 -9.82
C ILE A 524 10.17 -39.92 -9.39
N MET A 525 11.26 -40.40 -9.99
CA MET A 525 11.90 -41.68 -9.66
C MET A 525 12.42 -41.75 -8.21
N ALA A 526 12.82 -40.62 -7.61
CA ALA A 526 13.27 -40.56 -6.20
C ALA A 526 12.16 -40.15 -5.22
N ALA A 527 11.07 -39.55 -5.70
CA ALA A 527 9.91 -39.15 -4.90
C ALA A 527 8.88 -40.28 -4.75
N GLY A 528 8.83 -41.18 -5.72
CA GLY A 528 8.07 -42.42 -5.67
C GLY A 528 8.83 -43.50 -6.42
N LEU A 529 9.30 -44.50 -5.67
CA LEU A 529 9.76 -45.79 -6.20
C LEU A 529 11.12 -45.74 -6.93
N ASP A 530 12.21 -45.65 -6.16
CA ASP A 530 13.47 -46.26 -6.59
C ASP A 530 13.66 -47.59 -5.84
N PRO A 531 13.41 -48.75 -6.47
CA PRO A 531 13.64 -50.05 -5.84
C PRO A 531 15.10 -50.26 -5.42
N GLN A 532 16.06 -49.47 -5.93
CA GLN A 532 17.47 -49.66 -5.59
C GLN A 532 17.95 -48.89 -4.35
N THR A 533 17.14 -47.99 -3.79
CA THR A 533 17.44 -47.38 -2.47
C THR A 533 16.92 -48.20 -1.29
N SER A 534 16.26 -49.34 -1.54
CA SER A 534 15.88 -50.31 -0.50
C SER A 534 17.05 -51.12 0.08
N SER A 535 18.30 -50.83 -0.30
CA SER A 535 19.48 -51.43 0.34
C SER A 535 20.06 -50.62 1.51
N ARG A 536 19.55 -49.41 1.80
CA ARG A 536 20.12 -48.57 2.88
C ARG A 536 19.20 -48.18 4.03
N TYR A 537 17.94 -48.61 4.03
CA TYR A 537 17.06 -48.44 5.20
C TYR A 537 16.32 -49.75 5.51
N GLN A 538 17.08 -50.81 5.80
CA GLN A 538 16.63 -51.82 6.75
C GLN A 538 16.77 -51.22 8.15
N ARG A 539 15.74 -50.53 8.64
CA ARG A 539 15.43 -50.29 10.06
C ARG A 539 14.10 -49.55 10.16
N ASP A 540 13.11 -50.29 10.67
CA ASP A 540 11.79 -49.91 11.18
C ASP A 540 10.66 -49.54 10.19
N PRO A 541 9.41 -50.04 10.44
CA PRO A 541 8.36 -50.26 9.43
C PRO A 541 7.53 -49.03 9.01
#